data_AF-A0A8T7F8G7-F1
#
_entry.id   AF-A0A8T7F8G7-F1
#
_cell.length_a   1.000
_cell.length_b   1.000
_cell.length_c   1.000
_cell.angle_alpha   90.00
_cell.angle_beta   90.00
_cell.angle_gamma   90.00
#
_symmetry.space_group_name_H-M   'P 1'
#
loop_
_entity.id
_entity.type
_entity.pdbx_description
1 polymer ?
#
loop_
_entity_poly.entity_id
_entity_poly.type
_entity_poly.pdbx_seq_one_letter_code
_entity_poly.pdbx_strand_id
1 'polypeptide(L)'
;MGYTIRYFTTSPLGSLVPVQAQMIQAEFEVHPAGTNQLDIFYHPDRGPLTVDLTDSTQATTQREIAQFIEAVTKRGGPERDTVLSVLVQTQALVAIGVPDDIQDINPDVLPIVLEIIANLGDGLFHVQGEGFYAGNDLIFEL
;
A
#
# COMPACT_ATOMS: atom_id res chain seq x y z
N MET A 1 -12.06 0.34 14.11
CA MET A 1 -10.97 1.23 13.65
C MET A 1 -10.14 0.42 12.69
N GLY A 2 -10.04 0.85 11.43
CA GLY A 2 -9.24 0.17 10.41
C GLY A 2 -7.73 0.37 10.57
N TYR A 3 -6.96 -0.09 9.59
CA TYR A 3 -5.50 0.06 9.52
C TYR A 3 -5.05 0.48 8.12
N THR A 4 -3.81 0.95 8.00
CA THR A 4 -3.24 1.36 6.72
C THR A 4 -2.14 0.42 6.27
N ILE A 5 -2.22 -0.03 5.02
CA ILE A 5 -1.12 -0.69 4.32
C ILE A 5 -0.46 0.31 3.38
N ARG A 6 0.87 0.27 3.27
CA ARG A 6 1.64 1.10 2.34
C ARG A 6 2.46 0.22 1.43
N TYR A 7 2.52 0.55 0.16
CA TYR A 7 3.45 -0.03 -0.79
C TYR A 7 4.47 1.01 -1.21
N PHE A 8 5.73 0.80 -0.84
CA PHE A 8 6.86 1.63 -1.21
C PHE A 8 7.51 1.04 -2.46
N THR A 9 7.21 1.61 -3.63
CA THR A 9 7.75 1.12 -4.89
C THR A 9 8.96 1.94 -5.33
N THR A 10 9.98 1.24 -5.82
CA THR A 10 11.17 1.83 -6.44
C THR A 10 10.94 2.15 -7.91
N SER A 11 9.81 1.73 -8.49
CA SER A 11 9.40 2.06 -9.84
C SER A 11 8.46 3.28 -9.83
N PRO A 12 8.55 4.19 -10.82
CA PRO A 12 7.58 5.27 -10.94
C PRO A 12 6.21 4.70 -11.33
N LEU A 13 5.14 5.22 -10.73
CA LEU A 13 3.77 4.87 -11.07
C LEU A 13 3.01 6.09 -11.56
N GLY A 14 2.46 6.00 -12.77
CA GLY A 14 1.75 7.12 -13.40
C GLY A 14 0.28 7.25 -13.03
N SER A 15 -0.38 6.16 -12.63
CA SER A 15 -1.80 6.16 -12.23
C SER A 15 -2.22 4.83 -11.61
N LEU A 16 -3.38 4.80 -10.95
CA LEU A 16 -4.05 3.59 -10.47
C LEU A 16 -5.01 2.97 -11.51
N VAL A 17 -5.02 3.46 -12.76
CA VAL A 17 -5.88 2.91 -13.83
C VAL A 17 -5.68 1.40 -14.05
N PRO A 18 -4.44 0.85 -14.03
CA PRO A 18 -4.24 -0.60 -14.12
C PRO A 18 -4.84 -1.39 -12.96
N VAL A 19 -4.84 -0.81 -11.75
CA VAL A 19 -5.45 -1.41 -10.56
C VAL A 19 -6.97 -1.42 -10.71
N GLN A 20 -7.55 -0.28 -11.09
CA GLN A 20 -8.97 -0.15 -11.35
C GLN A 20 -9.46 -1.20 -12.38
N ALA A 21 -8.75 -1.33 -13.50
CA ALA A 21 -9.13 -2.27 -14.56
C ALA A 21 -9.13 -3.73 -14.07
N GLN A 22 -8.13 -4.13 -13.29
CA GLN A 22 -8.03 -5.49 -12.75
C GLN A 22 -9.07 -5.76 -11.66
N MET A 23 -9.38 -4.78 -10.81
CA MET A 23 -10.43 -4.92 -9.81
C MET A 23 -11.82 -5.06 -10.44
N ILE A 24 -12.11 -4.32 -11.51
CA ILE A 24 -13.35 -4.47 -12.28
C ILE A 24 -13.41 -5.86 -12.94
N GLN A 25 -12.29 -6.36 -13.47
CA GLN A 25 -12.22 -7.72 -14.03
C GLN A 25 -12.44 -8.81 -12.98
N ALA A 26 -12.05 -8.54 -11.73
CA ALA A 26 -12.34 -9.38 -10.58
C ALA A 26 -13.76 -9.16 -10.01
N GLU A 27 -14.64 -8.50 -10.76
CA GLU A 27 -16.07 -8.27 -10.44
C GLU A 27 -16.34 -7.40 -9.20
N PHE A 28 -15.36 -6.60 -8.76
CA PHE A 28 -15.56 -5.63 -7.68
C PHE A 28 -16.14 -4.31 -8.21
N GLU A 29 -16.97 -3.67 -7.38
CA GLU A 29 -17.46 -2.32 -7.63
C GLU A 29 -16.36 -1.31 -7.27
N VAL A 30 -15.92 -0.53 -8.27
CA VAL A 30 -14.82 0.44 -8.12
C VAL A 30 -15.26 1.81 -8.57
N HIS A 31 -15.10 2.81 -7.71
CA HIS A 31 -15.32 4.21 -8.04
C HIS A 31 -13.99 4.97 -8.09
N PRO A 32 -13.58 5.47 -9.26
CA PRO A 32 -12.38 6.30 -9.35
C PRO A 32 -12.65 7.69 -8.75
N ALA A 33 -11.73 8.15 -7.91
CA ALA A 33 -11.69 9.51 -7.37
C ALA A 33 -10.53 10.29 -8.02
N GLY A 34 -10.41 10.19 -9.34
CA GLY A 34 -9.30 10.72 -10.12
C GLY A 34 -8.38 9.61 -10.64
N THR A 35 -7.18 9.97 -11.13
CA THR A 35 -6.20 8.99 -11.66
C THR A 35 -5.38 8.32 -10.58
N ASN A 36 -5.33 8.92 -9.38
CA ASN A 36 -4.44 8.54 -8.30
C ASN A 36 -5.19 8.07 -7.06
N GLN A 37 -6.52 8.03 -7.11
CA GLN A 37 -7.33 7.55 -5.99
C GLN A 37 -8.47 6.72 -6.53
N LEU A 38 -8.75 5.59 -5.89
CA LEU A 38 -9.92 4.76 -6.17
C LEU A 38 -10.49 4.20 -4.88
N ASP A 39 -11.80 4.01 -4.87
CA ASP A 39 -12.57 3.38 -3.81
C ASP A 39 -13.10 2.04 -4.30
N ILE A 40 -12.88 0.99 -3.52
CA ILE A 40 -13.30 -0.38 -3.81
C ILE A 40 -14.38 -0.77 -2.81
N PHE A 41 -15.59 -1.02 -3.31
CA PHE A 41 -16.73 -1.39 -2.51
C PHE A 41 -16.83 -2.91 -2.42
N TYR A 42 -16.80 -3.42 -1.19
CA TYR A 42 -16.95 -4.85 -0.87
C TYR A 42 -18.30 -5.16 -0.22
N HIS A 43 -19.11 -4.14 0.10
CA HIS A 43 -20.46 -4.24 0.63
C HIS A 43 -21.23 -2.92 0.42
N PRO A 44 -22.55 -2.93 0.11
CA PRO A 44 -23.32 -1.71 -0.17
C PRO A 44 -23.45 -0.75 1.03
N ASP A 45 -23.49 -1.29 2.25
CA ASP A 45 -23.69 -0.50 3.47
C ASP A 45 -22.39 -0.18 4.25
N ARG A 46 -21.22 -0.50 3.70
CA ARG A 46 -19.92 -0.29 4.38
C ARG A 46 -19.08 0.77 3.67
N GLY A 47 -18.15 1.36 4.43
CA GLY A 47 -17.16 2.25 3.84
C GLY A 47 -16.23 1.47 2.90
N PRO A 48 -15.79 2.07 1.79
CA PRO A 48 -14.93 1.38 0.83
C PRO A 48 -13.52 1.15 1.39
N LEU A 49 -12.79 0.26 0.73
CA LEU A 49 -11.33 0.24 0.82
C LEU A 49 -10.81 1.33 -0.14
N THR A 50 -10.09 2.31 0.38
CA THR A 50 -9.56 3.43 -0.40
C THR A 50 -8.09 3.18 -0.73
N VAL A 51 -7.74 3.28 -2.02
CA VAL A 51 -6.36 3.19 -2.50
C VAL A 51 -5.96 4.57 -3.05
N ASP A 52 -4.85 5.11 -2.54
CA ASP A 52 -4.30 6.41 -2.92
C ASP A 52 -2.85 6.25 -3.39
N LEU A 53 -2.50 6.91 -4.49
CA LEU A 53 -1.17 6.93 -5.09
C LEU A 53 -0.58 8.34 -4.97
N THR A 54 0.57 8.43 -4.31
CA THR A 54 1.37 9.65 -4.25
C THR A 54 2.77 9.43 -4.79
N ASP A 55 3.32 10.48 -5.37
CA ASP A 55 4.68 10.49 -5.92
C ASP A 55 5.67 10.98 -4.84
N SER A 56 6.88 10.42 -4.82
CA SER A 56 7.98 10.79 -3.91
C SER A 56 8.48 12.24 -4.04
N THR A 57 8.05 12.98 -5.06
CA THR A 57 8.31 14.43 -5.22
C THR A 57 7.37 15.29 -4.37
N GLN A 58 6.26 14.73 -3.90
CA GLN A 58 5.32 15.45 -3.03
C GLN A 58 5.87 15.57 -1.61
N ALA A 59 5.81 16.77 -1.04
CA ALA A 59 6.39 17.06 0.28
C ALA A 59 5.79 16.23 1.42
N THR A 60 4.52 15.84 1.30
CA THR A 60 3.82 14.95 2.26
C THR A 60 4.40 13.54 2.23
N THR A 61 4.55 12.97 1.04
CA THR A 61 5.12 11.64 0.80
C THR A 61 6.58 11.59 1.23
N GLN A 62 7.39 12.62 0.92
CA GLN A 62 8.77 12.71 1.40
C GLN A 62 8.86 12.73 2.92
N ARG A 63 7.99 13.48 3.58
CA ARG A 63 7.94 13.53 5.04
C ARG A 63 7.58 12.18 5.63
N GLU A 64 6.62 11.49 5.04
CA GLU A 64 6.22 10.15 5.47
C GLU A 64 7.36 9.13 5.30
N ILE A 65 8.01 9.10 4.14
CA ILE A 65 9.20 8.25 3.91
C ILE A 65 10.30 8.56 4.92
N ALA A 66 10.56 9.84 5.20
CA ALA A 66 11.57 10.25 6.18
C ALA A 66 11.25 9.76 7.61
N GLN A 67 9.97 9.75 8.01
CA GLN A 67 9.54 9.20 9.29
C GLN A 67 9.81 7.68 9.38
N PHE A 68 9.55 6.94 8.30
CA PHE A 68 9.88 5.52 8.24
C PHE A 68 11.39 5.26 8.27
N ILE A 69 12.19 6.05 7.53
CA ILE A 69 13.66 5.97 7.57
C ILE A 69 14.18 6.19 8.99
N GLU A 70 13.65 7.19 9.70
CA GLU A 70 14.01 7.48 11.09
C GLU A 70 13.63 6.31 12.01
N ALA A 71 12.41 5.78 11.89
CA ALA A 71 11.92 4.67 12.70
C ALA A 71 12.76 3.39 12.51
N VAL A 72 13.00 3.00 11.25
CA VAL A 72 13.82 1.82 10.89
C VAL A 72 15.27 2.02 11.37
N THR A 73 15.82 3.23 11.21
CA THR A 73 17.17 3.56 11.69
C THR A 73 17.30 3.42 13.20
N LYS A 74 16.31 3.90 13.96
CA LYS A 74 16.31 3.84 15.42
C LYS A 74 16.16 2.41 15.95
N ARG A 75 15.31 1.61 15.32
CA ARG A 75 15.04 0.23 15.75
C ARG A 75 16.24 -0.70 15.48
N GLY A 76 16.90 -0.54 14.33
CA GLY A 76 18.01 -1.42 13.92
C GLY A 76 17.54 -2.85 13.60
N GLY A 77 18.47 -3.74 13.27
CA GLY A 77 18.16 -5.14 12.94
C GLY A 77 18.89 -5.64 11.69
N PRO A 78 18.83 -6.96 11.42
CA PRO A 78 19.55 -7.58 10.30
C PRO A 78 19.04 -7.09 8.93
N GLU A 79 17.73 -6.94 8.76
CA GLU A 79 17.13 -6.49 7.48
C GLU A 79 16.99 -4.98 7.36
N ARG A 80 17.56 -4.23 8.31
CA ARG A 80 17.48 -2.77 8.35
C ARG A 80 17.96 -2.14 7.04
N ASP A 81 19.13 -2.57 6.56
CA ASP A 81 19.75 -1.95 5.38
C ASP A 81 18.95 -2.23 4.11
N THR A 82 18.32 -3.42 4.01
CA THR A 82 17.39 -3.78 2.94
C THR A 82 16.20 -2.81 2.90
N VAL A 83 15.52 -2.61 4.04
CA VAL A 83 14.36 -1.73 4.14
C VAL A 83 14.75 -0.27 3.86
N LEU A 84 15.85 0.21 4.45
CA LEU A 84 16.34 1.57 4.22
C LEU A 84 16.68 1.82 2.75
N SER A 85 17.27 0.84 2.07
CA SER A 85 17.58 0.93 0.64
C SER A 85 16.32 1.15 -0.19
N VAL A 86 15.24 0.40 0.08
CA VAL A 86 13.96 0.57 -0.63
C VAL A 86 13.31 1.91 -0.32
N LEU A 87 13.30 2.32 0.95
CA LEU A 87 12.71 3.61 1.35
C LEU A 87 13.43 4.80 0.68
N VAL A 88 14.76 4.77 0.59
CA VAL A 88 15.55 5.82 -0.07
C VAL A 88 15.31 5.85 -1.59
N GLN A 89 15.07 4.68 -2.19
CA GLN A 89 14.84 4.55 -3.64
C GLN A 89 13.36 4.65 -4.03
N THR A 90 12.46 4.87 -3.06
CA THR A 90 11.02 4.93 -3.31
C THR A 90 10.70 6.08 -4.25
N GLN A 91 10.08 5.76 -5.39
CA GLN A 91 9.62 6.73 -6.38
C GLN A 91 8.13 7.05 -6.21
N ALA A 92 7.33 6.09 -5.75
CA ALA A 92 5.92 6.28 -5.48
C ALA A 92 5.47 5.48 -4.25
N LEU A 93 4.40 5.94 -3.62
CA LEU A 93 3.75 5.33 -2.47
C LEU A 93 2.30 5.04 -2.81
N VAL A 94 1.88 3.78 -2.64
CA VAL A 94 0.45 3.43 -2.65
C VAL A 94 -0.01 3.20 -1.23
N ALA A 95 -0.94 4.02 -0.74
CA ALA A 95 -1.56 3.86 0.58
C ALA A 95 -2.94 3.21 0.43
N ILE A 96 -3.22 2.23 1.27
CA ILE A 96 -4.49 1.49 1.30
C ILE A 96 -5.11 1.66 2.68
N GLY A 97 -6.25 2.33 2.74
CA GLY A 97 -7.09 2.39 3.94
C GLY A 97 -7.95 1.14 4.02
N VAL A 98 -7.67 0.26 4.98
CA VAL A 98 -8.33 -1.03 5.15
C VAL A 98 -9.34 -0.95 6.30
N PRO A 99 -10.65 -1.08 6.03
CA PRO A 99 -11.68 -1.23 7.06
C PRO A 99 -11.47 -2.50 7.89
N ASP A 100 -11.84 -2.48 9.17
CA ASP A 100 -11.66 -3.60 10.11
C ASP A 100 -12.61 -4.77 9.85
N ASP A 101 -13.77 -4.51 9.26
CA ASP A 101 -14.79 -5.50 8.94
C ASP A 101 -14.59 -6.19 7.58
N ILE A 102 -13.58 -5.79 6.80
CA ILE A 102 -13.39 -6.29 5.43
C ILE A 102 -13.12 -7.80 5.40
N GLN A 103 -12.32 -8.31 6.35
CA GLN A 103 -11.95 -9.72 6.42
C GLN A 103 -13.13 -10.61 6.78
N ASP A 104 -14.09 -10.08 7.54
CA ASP A 104 -15.30 -10.83 7.95
C ASP A 104 -16.37 -10.83 6.84
N ILE A 105 -16.43 -9.78 6.03
CA ILE A 105 -17.47 -9.58 5.02
C ILE A 105 -17.06 -10.13 3.65
N ASN A 106 -15.83 -9.82 3.22
CA ASN A 106 -15.30 -10.23 1.94
C ASN A 106 -13.78 -10.44 2.05
N PRO A 107 -13.33 -11.62 2.52
CA PRO A 107 -11.91 -11.87 2.79
C PRO A 107 -11.02 -11.80 1.56
N ASP A 108 -11.59 -11.95 0.35
CA ASP A 108 -10.83 -12.06 -0.89
C ASP A 108 -10.38 -10.69 -1.45
N VAL A 109 -11.12 -9.61 -1.14
CA VAL A 109 -10.86 -8.30 -1.76
C VAL A 109 -9.47 -7.75 -1.43
N LEU A 110 -9.02 -7.86 -0.18
CA LEU A 110 -7.75 -7.31 0.25
C LEU A 110 -6.56 -8.08 -0.36
N PRO A 111 -6.49 -9.42 -0.29
CA PRO A 111 -5.46 -10.19 -0.97
C PRO A 111 -5.35 -9.87 -2.47
N ILE A 112 -6.48 -9.77 -3.18
CA ILE A 112 -6.50 -9.45 -4.61
C ILE A 112 -5.92 -8.05 -4.87
N VAL A 113 -6.33 -7.05 -4.10
CA VAL A 113 -5.79 -5.68 -4.23
C VAL A 113 -4.28 -5.66 -3.99
N LEU A 114 -3.81 -6.35 -2.95
CA LEU A 114 -2.39 -6.42 -2.62
C LEU A 114 -1.58 -7.11 -3.72
N GLU A 115 -2.08 -8.21 -4.27
CA GLU A 115 -1.46 -8.91 -5.40
C GLU A 115 -1.35 -8.00 -6.63
N ILE A 116 -2.43 -7.31 -6.98
CA ILE A 116 -2.45 -6.37 -8.10
C ILE A 116 -1.43 -5.23 -7.90
N ILE A 117 -1.33 -4.68 -6.69
CA ILE A 117 -0.37 -3.61 -6.37
C ILE A 117 1.07 -4.11 -6.40
N ALA A 118 1.33 -5.31 -5.87
CA ALA A 118 2.64 -5.94 -5.93
C ALA A 118 3.13 -6.12 -7.38
N ASN A 119 2.21 -6.40 -8.30
CA ASN A 119 2.50 -6.56 -9.72
C ASN A 119 2.78 -5.23 -10.46
N LEU A 120 2.64 -4.07 -9.82
CA LEU A 120 2.91 -2.78 -10.46
C LEU A 120 4.41 -2.45 -10.56
N GLY A 121 5.26 -3.10 -9.77
CA GLY A 121 6.71 -2.87 -9.79
C GLY A 121 7.39 -3.42 -8.53
N ASP A 122 8.69 -3.21 -8.39
CA ASP A 122 9.46 -3.70 -7.24
C ASP A 122 9.31 -2.79 -6.02
N GLY A 123 9.12 -3.37 -4.83
CA GLY A 123 8.87 -2.60 -3.62
C GLY A 123 8.69 -3.44 -2.36
N LEU A 124 8.28 -2.77 -1.28
CA LEU A 124 7.97 -3.40 0.01
C LEU A 124 6.59 -2.95 0.49
N PHE A 125 5.86 -3.88 1.08
CA PHE A 125 4.68 -3.53 1.85
C PHE A 125 5.06 -3.14 3.27
N HIS A 126 4.28 -2.26 3.87
CA HIS A 126 4.29 -1.99 5.30
C HIS A 126 2.86 -2.05 5.82
N VAL A 127 2.63 -2.89 6.83
CA VAL A 127 1.34 -3.00 7.52
C VAL A 127 1.42 -2.27 8.86
N GLN A 128 0.53 -1.30 9.06
CA GLN A 128 0.49 -0.52 10.29
C GLN A 128 0.26 -1.42 11.52
N GLY A 129 1.17 -1.32 12.49
CA GLY A 129 1.14 -2.11 13.72
C GLY A 129 1.92 -3.42 13.64
N GLU A 130 2.47 -3.76 12.47
CA GLU A 130 3.25 -4.99 12.27
C GLU A 130 4.67 -4.66 11.80
N GLY A 131 4.84 -4.18 10.56
CA GLY A 131 6.16 -3.95 9.98
C GLY A 131 6.20 -4.04 8.46
N PHE A 132 7.40 -4.23 7.93
CA PHE A 132 7.69 -4.35 6.49
C PHE A 132 7.74 -5.79 6.01
N TYR A 133 7.17 -6.00 4.84
CA TYR A 133 7.04 -7.29 4.17
C TYR A 133 7.70 -7.26 2.78
N ALA A 134 8.43 -8.33 2.46
CA ALA A 134 8.87 -8.65 1.11
C ALA A 134 8.06 -9.85 0.59
N GLY A 135 7.12 -9.59 -0.30
CA GLY A 135 6.09 -10.58 -0.63
C GLY A 135 5.25 -10.91 0.61
N ASN A 136 5.25 -12.19 1.03
CA ASN A 136 4.52 -12.67 2.20
C ASN A 136 5.37 -12.74 3.49
N ASP A 137 6.67 -12.46 3.40
CA ASP A 137 7.59 -12.62 4.52
C ASP A 137 7.78 -11.29 5.26
N LEU A 138 7.49 -11.29 6.57
CA LEU A 138 7.81 -10.17 7.46
C LEU A 138 9.33 -10.09 7.63
N ILE A 139 9.93 -9.04 7.06
CA ILE A 139 11.38 -8.85 7.10
C ILE A 139 11.81 -7.87 8.19
N PHE A 140 10.93 -6.97 8.63
CA PHE A 140 11.29 -5.97 9.64
C PHE A 140 10.06 -5.49 10.44
N GLU A 141 10.00 -5.83 11.73
CA GLU A 141 8.97 -5.32 12.65
C GLU A 141 9.24 -3.86 13.05
N LEU A 142 8.19 -3.06 13.27
CA LEU A 142 8.30 -1.66 13.69
C LEU A 142 7.80 -1.36 15.11
#